data_AF-A0A061NIR3-F1
#
_entry.id   AF-A0A061NIR3-F1
#
_cell.length_a   1.000
_cell.length_b   1.000
_cell.length_c   1.000
_cell.angle_alpha   90.00
_cell.angle_beta   90.00
_cell.angle_gamma   90.00
#
_symmetry.space_group_name_H-M   'P 1'
#
loop_
_entity.id
_entity.type
_entity.pdbx_description
1 polymer ?
#
loop_
_entity_poly.entity_id
_entity_poly.type
_entity_poly.pdbx_seq_one_letter_code
_entity_poly.pdbx_strand_id
1 'polypeptide(L)'
;MYRTPYFQYEHDDEIMSLFTSVISISSDGIYVCDRAGHALLFNESLLTISKIPVDALRDYTVDELVEKDIIPISSAGKTLKTGRQESTVIDYYGGSKAILTSTPVYNKSGEILCIISNVRDITKLNQLEKELSELSHKQSAMNEQQFFQRGGLIYSSKEMEETLELASAFAPNDAPIMILGETGVGKDILAQYIHERSERTGQFVKVNCGAIPEHLLESELFGYVKGAFSGATSDKVGLVELANDGTLFLDEVGDMPHPQQVKLLHVLQDQMVRRIGHTKTTPVNIRVISQRTPTWTR
;
A
#
# COMPACT_ATOMS: atom_id res chain seq x y z
N MET A 1 -11.02 -19.04 -40.01
CA MET A 1 -11.60 -20.21 -39.32
C MET A 1 -10.67 -21.39 -39.55
N TYR A 2 -10.19 -22.04 -38.49
CA TYR A 2 -9.43 -23.28 -38.63
C TYR A 2 -10.43 -24.44 -38.62
N ARG A 3 -10.52 -25.18 -39.73
CA ARG A 3 -11.34 -26.39 -39.83
C ARG A 3 -10.48 -27.58 -39.46
N THR A 4 -10.97 -28.43 -38.57
CA THR A 4 -10.32 -29.71 -38.25
C THR A 4 -10.84 -30.80 -39.19
N PRO A 5 -10.16 -31.95 -39.30
CA PRO A 5 -10.66 -33.11 -40.05
C PRO A 5 -12.03 -33.64 -39.56
N TYR A 6 -12.47 -33.20 -38.38
CA TYR A 6 -13.73 -33.59 -37.74
C TYR A 6 -14.88 -32.63 -38.06
N PHE A 7 -14.63 -31.48 -38.70
CA PHE A 7 -15.67 -30.59 -39.19
C PHE A 7 -16.17 -31.08 -40.55
N GLN A 8 -17.09 -32.06 -40.53
CA GLN A 8 -17.58 -32.78 -41.71
C GLN A 8 -18.98 -32.34 -42.16
N TYR A 9 -19.47 -31.18 -41.71
CA TYR A 9 -20.74 -30.62 -42.15
C TYR A 9 -20.62 -30.16 -43.61
N GLU A 10 -21.43 -30.75 -44.50
CA GLU A 10 -21.39 -30.50 -45.95
C GLU A 10 -22.58 -29.68 -46.46
N HIS A 11 -23.69 -29.66 -45.70
CA HIS A 11 -24.90 -28.94 -46.07
C HIS A 11 -24.99 -27.60 -45.33
N ASP A 12 -25.37 -26.55 -46.06
CA ASP A 12 -25.51 -25.19 -45.51
C ASP A 12 -26.48 -25.17 -44.31
N ASP A 13 -27.53 -25.98 -44.33
CA ASP A 13 -28.51 -26.08 -43.24
C ASP A 13 -27.90 -26.64 -41.94
N GLU A 14 -27.01 -27.62 -42.03
CA GLU A 14 -26.35 -28.21 -40.86
C GLU A 14 -25.35 -27.23 -40.23
N ILE A 15 -24.62 -26.50 -41.09
CA ILE A 15 -23.68 -25.45 -40.67
C ILE A 15 -24.44 -24.31 -39.99
N MET A 16 -25.56 -23.88 -40.57
CA MET A 16 -26.41 -22.82 -39.99
C MET A 16 -27.04 -23.26 -38.67
N SER A 17 -27.47 -24.52 -38.57
CA SER A 17 -27.99 -25.10 -37.32
C SER A 17 -26.92 -25.11 -36.22
N LEU A 18 -25.68 -25.49 -36.54
CA LEU A 18 -24.57 -25.46 -35.60
C LEU A 18 -24.28 -24.03 -35.12
N PHE A 19 -24.15 -23.05 -36.03
CA PHE A 19 -23.89 -21.66 -35.65
C PHE A 19 -25.03 -21.06 -34.83
N THR A 20 -26.28 -21.34 -35.19
CA THR A 20 -27.45 -20.89 -34.43
C THR A 20 -27.45 -21.49 -33.02
N SER A 21 -27.03 -22.74 -32.87
CA SER A 21 -26.89 -23.41 -31.57
C SER A 21 -25.79 -22.77 -30.72
N VAL A 22 -24.62 -22.49 -31.32
CA VAL A 22 -23.52 -21.80 -30.62
C VAL A 22 -23.94 -20.42 -30.14
N ILE A 23 -24.66 -19.67 -30.98
CA ILE A 23 -25.15 -18.33 -30.65
C ILE A 23 -26.22 -18.38 -29.55
N SER A 24 -27.14 -19.34 -29.63
CA SER A 24 -28.24 -19.48 -28.66
C SER A 24 -27.78 -19.95 -27.27
N ILE A 25 -26.73 -20.78 -27.19
CA ILE A 25 -26.22 -21.34 -25.93
C ILE A 25 -25.19 -20.41 -25.25
N SER A 26 -24.67 -19.42 -25.98
CA SER A 26 -23.75 -18.42 -25.43
C SER A 26 -24.33 -17.72 -24.20
N SER A 27 -23.57 -17.71 -23.10
CA SER A 27 -23.89 -16.92 -21.90
C SER A 27 -23.82 -15.42 -22.16
N ASP A 28 -22.96 -15.00 -23.09
CA ASP A 28 -22.88 -13.62 -23.53
C ASP A 28 -24.04 -13.29 -24.47
N GLY A 29 -24.56 -12.07 -24.36
CA GLY A 29 -25.48 -11.52 -25.33
C GLY A 29 -24.78 -11.32 -26.66
N ILE A 30 -25.38 -11.82 -27.73
CA ILE A 30 -24.90 -11.63 -29.10
C ILE A 30 -25.92 -10.76 -29.82
N TYR A 31 -25.44 -9.72 -30.49
CA TYR A 31 -26.23 -8.84 -31.33
C TYR A 31 -25.50 -8.60 -32.64
N VAL A 32 -26.19 -8.68 -33.76
CA VAL A 32 -25.65 -8.41 -35.09
C VAL A 32 -26.56 -7.40 -35.77
N CYS A 33 -25.98 -6.34 -36.32
CA CYS A 33 -26.72 -5.38 -37.15
C CYS A 33 -26.08 -5.18 -38.52
N ASP A 34 -26.90 -4.72 -39.47
CA ASP A 34 -26.44 -4.34 -40.80
C ASP A 34 -25.76 -2.96 -40.81
N ARG A 35 -25.32 -2.52 -41.99
CA ARG A 35 -24.70 -1.21 -42.20
C ARG A 35 -25.62 -0.01 -41.92
N ALA A 36 -26.94 -0.22 -41.94
CA ALA A 36 -27.93 0.81 -41.63
C ALA A 36 -28.31 0.80 -40.14
N GLY A 37 -27.78 -0.14 -39.36
CA GLY A 37 -28.05 -0.28 -37.95
C GLY A 37 -29.28 -1.13 -37.61
N HIS A 38 -29.90 -1.82 -38.57
CA HIS A 38 -31.02 -2.74 -38.29
C HIS A 38 -30.51 -4.06 -37.73
N ALA A 39 -31.20 -4.60 -36.74
CA ALA A 39 -30.87 -5.90 -36.19
C ALA A 39 -31.04 -7.01 -37.25
N LEU A 40 -30.00 -7.81 -37.43
CA LEU A 40 -30.01 -9.01 -38.26
C LEU A 40 -30.20 -10.27 -37.41
N LEU A 41 -29.57 -10.30 -36.23
CA LEU A 41 -29.58 -11.45 -35.34
C LEU A 41 -29.34 -11.02 -33.90
N PHE A 42 -29.99 -11.68 -32.95
CA PHE A 42 -29.68 -11.59 -31.53
C PHE A 42 -30.11 -12.86 -30.80
N ASN A 43 -29.51 -13.13 -29.63
CA ASN A 43 -29.85 -14.29 -28.81
C ASN A 43 -30.64 -13.91 -27.53
N GLU A 44 -31.18 -14.93 -26.86
CA GLU A 44 -31.92 -14.78 -25.60
C GLU A 44 -31.09 -14.16 -24.47
N SER A 45 -29.77 -14.42 -24.44
CA SER A 45 -28.87 -13.83 -23.46
C SER A 45 -28.82 -12.30 -23.56
N LEU A 46 -28.87 -11.74 -24.78
CA LEU A 46 -28.99 -10.29 -24.97
C LEU A 46 -30.26 -9.73 -24.31
N LEU A 47 -31.41 -10.36 -24.55
CA LEU A 47 -32.70 -9.95 -24.00
C LEU A 47 -32.69 -10.04 -22.47
N THR A 48 -32.10 -11.11 -21.95
CA THR A 48 -31.99 -11.35 -20.51
C THR A 48 -31.15 -10.29 -19.81
N ILE A 49 -30.00 -9.94 -20.39
CA ILE A 49 -29.05 -8.95 -19.84
C ILE A 49 -29.62 -7.53 -19.98
N SER A 50 -30.03 -7.17 -21.19
CA SER A 50 -30.41 -5.79 -21.54
C SER A 50 -31.83 -5.40 -21.12
N LYS A 51 -32.74 -6.39 -20.98
CA LYS A 51 -34.18 -6.19 -20.77
C LYS A 51 -34.87 -5.36 -21.85
N ILE A 52 -34.27 -5.23 -23.03
CA ILE A 52 -34.87 -4.52 -24.16
C ILE A 52 -36.00 -5.36 -24.74
N PRO A 53 -37.18 -4.77 -25.04
CA PRO A 53 -38.26 -5.47 -25.73
C PRO A 53 -37.82 -5.96 -27.11
N VAL A 54 -38.22 -7.19 -27.46
CA VAL A 54 -37.89 -7.80 -28.75
C VAL A 54 -38.37 -6.95 -29.92
N ASP A 55 -39.58 -6.39 -29.82
CA ASP A 55 -40.17 -5.54 -30.87
C ASP A 55 -39.32 -4.28 -31.09
N ALA A 56 -38.78 -3.67 -30.03
CA ALA A 56 -37.90 -2.52 -30.16
C ALA A 56 -36.61 -2.85 -30.93
N LEU A 57 -36.01 -4.03 -30.70
CA LEU A 57 -34.82 -4.47 -31.45
C LEU A 57 -35.13 -4.79 -32.92
N ARG A 58 -36.39 -5.16 -33.24
CA ARG A 58 -36.83 -5.47 -34.61
C ARG A 58 -37.23 -4.23 -35.39
N ASP A 59 -37.88 -3.27 -34.71
CA ASP A 59 -38.55 -2.14 -35.34
C ASP A 59 -37.65 -0.91 -35.48
N TYR A 60 -36.55 -0.84 -34.72
CA TYR A 60 -35.67 0.33 -34.67
C TYR A 60 -34.21 -0.01 -34.96
N THR A 61 -33.51 0.96 -35.55
CA THR A 61 -32.06 0.92 -35.72
C THR A 61 -31.32 1.19 -34.41
N VAL A 62 -30.04 0.82 -34.34
CA VAL A 62 -29.20 1.06 -33.15
C VAL A 62 -29.07 2.53 -32.75
N ASP A 63 -29.18 3.46 -33.71
CA ASP A 63 -29.16 4.90 -33.41
C ASP A 63 -30.54 5.36 -32.92
N GLU A 64 -31.64 4.90 -33.52
CA GLU A 64 -33.01 5.19 -33.05
C GLU A 64 -33.28 4.64 -31.65
N LEU A 65 -32.72 3.48 -31.30
CA LEU A 65 -32.79 2.91 -29.95
C LEU A 65 -32.17 3.86 -28.91
N VAL A 66 -31.12 4.59 -29.28
CA VAL A 66 -30.51 5.62 -28.41
C VAL A 66 -31.37 6.88 -28.39
N GLU A 67 -31.84 7.35 -29.53
CA GLU A 67 -32.67 8.56 -29.63
C GLU A 67 -34.01 8.43 -28.88
N LYS A 68 -34.59 7.22 -28.85
CA LYS A 68 -35.83 6.90 -28.13
C LYS A 68 -35.60 6.56 -26.66
N ASP A 69 -34.37 6.69 -26.17
CA ASP A 69 -33.99 6.38 -24.79
C ASP A 69 -34.30 4.94 -24.36
N ILE A 70 -34.24 3.99 -25.31
CA ILE A 70 -34.43 2.56 -25.04
C ILE A 70 -33.11 1.95 -24.57
N ILE A 71 -32.00 2.44 -25.10
CA ILE A 71 -30.65 2.16 -24.61
C ILE A 71 -29.90 3.48 -24.40
N PRO A 72 -29.05 3.59 -23.36
CA PRO A 72 -28.34 4.83 -23.08
C PRO A 72 -27.26 5.13 -24.12
N ILE A 73 -26.61 4.09 -24.68
CA ILE A 73 -25.57 4.21 -25.70
C ILE A 73 -25.56 2.98 -26.60
N SER A 74 -25.01 3.14 -27.81
CA SER A 74 -24.77 2.04 -28.74
C SER A 74 -23.30 1.91 -29.11
N SER A 75 -22.67 0.79 -28.72
CA SER A 75 -21.32 0.42 -29.18
C SER A 75 -21.33 0.13 -30.69
N ALA A 76 -22.37 -0.54 -31.19
CA ALA A 76 -22.52 -0.85 -32.61
C ALA A 76 -22.66 0.44 -33.46
N GLY A 77 -23.44 1.42 -33.01
CA GLY A 77 -23.58 2.71 -33.68
C GLY A 77 -22.26 3.50 -33.74
N LYS A 78 -21.45 3.44 -32.68
CA LYS A 78 -20.07 4.00 -32.70
C LYS A 78 -19.19 3.26 -33.71
N THR A 79 -19.18 1.94 -33.70
CA THR A 79 -18.41 1.12 -34.65
C THR A 79 -18.81 1.37 -36.11
N LEU A 80 -20.10 1.55 -36.41
CA LEU A 80 -20.58 1.91 -37.75
C LEU A 80 -19.98 3.24 -38.22
N LYS A 81 -19.84 4.22 -37.32
CA LYS A 81 -19.29 5.55 -37.61
C LYS A 81 -17.76 5.54 -37.72
N THR A 82 -17.07 4.78 -36.88
CA THR A 82 -15.60 4.76 -36.82
C THR A 82 -14.96 3.75 -37.77
N GLY A 83 -15.67 2.70 -38.17
CA GLY A 83 -15.10 1.57 -38.90
C GLY A 83 -14.04 0.82 -38.07
N ARG A 84 -14.06 0.93 -36.75
CA ARG A 84 -13.09 0.27 -35.86
C ARG A 84 -13.81 -0.47 -34.76
N GLN A 85 -13.15 -1.49 -34.21
CA GLN A 85 -13.67 -2.18 -33.04
C GLN A 85 -13.80 -1.19 -31.87
N GLU A 86 -14.97 -1.16 -31.24
CA GLU A 86 -15.26 -0.30 -30.10
C GLU A 86 -15.67 -1.14 -28.90
N SER A 87 -15.19 -0.76 -27.71
CA SER A 87 -15.58 -1.39 -26.45
C SER A 87 -16.03 -0.33 -25.45
N THR A 88 -17.15 -0.58 -24.77
CA THR A 88 -17.72 0.34 -23.79
C THR A 88 -18.45 -0.42 -22.70
N VAL A 89 -18.48 0.15 -21.51
CA VAL A 89 -19.37 -0.31 -20.44
C VAL A 89 -20.72 0.38 -20.62
N ILE A 90 -21.80 -0.35 -20.39
CA ILE A 90 -23.18 0.16 -20.35
C ILE A 90 -23.82 -0.20 -19.02
N ASP A 91 -24.59 0.73 -18.48
CA ASP A 91 -25.54 0.50 -17.41
C ASP A 91 -26.93 0.48 -18.05
N TYR A 92 -27.52 -0.70 -18.25
CA TYR A 92 -28.85 -0.82 -18.84
C TYR A 92 -29.92 -0.31 -17.87
N TYR A 93 -31.01 0.24 -18.40
CA TYR A 93 -32.16 0.69 -17.61
C TYR A 93 -32.83 -0.43 -16.80
N GLY A 94 -32.65 -1.69 -17.20
CA GLY A 94 -33.04 -2.88 -16.44
C GLY A 94 -32.19 -3.16 -15.18
N GLY A 95 -31.18 -2.33 -14.88
CA GLY A 95 -30.30 -2.45 -13.72
C GLY A 95 -29.07 -3.33 -13.91
N SER A 96 -28.97 -4.02 -15.05
CA SER A 96 -27.80 -4.83 -15.41
C SER A 96 -26.67 -3.96 -15.94
N LYS A 97 -25.43 -4.31 -15.61
CA LYS A 97 -24.22 -3.68 -16.16
C LYS A 97 -23.51 -4.64 -17.10
N ALA A 98 -23.13 -4.19 -18.28
CA ALA A 98 -22.47 -5.03 -19.27
C ALA A 98 -21.28 -4.34 -19.95
N ILE A 99 -20.33 -5.15 -20.42
CA ILE A 99 -19.28 -4.72 -21.35
C ILE A 99 -19.76 -5.07 -22.76
N LEU A 100 -19.92 -4.06 -23.62
CA LEU A 100 -20.17 -4.28 -25.04
C LEU A 100 -18.88 -4.17 -25.82
N THR A 101 -18.61 -5.15 -26.68
CA THR A 101 -17.55 -5.08 -27.67
C THR A 101 -18.14 -5.31 -29.05
N SER A 102 -18.06 -4.30 -29.91
CA SER A 102 -18.61 -4.33 -31.27
C SER A 102 -17.48 -4.35 -32.28
N THR A 103 -17.54 -5.31 -33.21
CA THR A 103 -16.50 -5.55 -34.21
C THR A 103 -17.12 -5.47 -35.61
N PRO A 104 -16.60 -4.62 -36.50
CA PRO A 104 -17.07 -4.55 -37.88
C PRO A 104 -16.55 -5.74 -38.69
N VAL A 105 -17.45 -6.34 -39.47
CA VAL A 105 -17.14 -7.38 -40.45
C VAL A 105 -17.19 -6.75 -41.83
N TYR A 106 -16.16 -6.96 -42.63
CA TYR A 106 -16.01 -6.37 -43.95
C TYR A 106 -16.29 -7.38 -45.06
N ASN A 107 -16.87 -6.90 -46.16
CA ASN A 107 -16.98 -7.65 -47.40
C ASN A 107 -15.64 -7.62 -48.18
N LYS A 108 -15.60 -8.30 -49.33
CA LYS A 108 -14.40 -8.33 -50.20
C LYS A 108 -14.04 -6.98 -50.82
N SER A 109 -14.98 -6.04 -50.92
CA SER A 109 -14.74 -4.66 -51.41
C SER A 109 -14.25 -3.71 -50.31
N GLY A 110 -14.14 -4.15 -49.05
CA GLY A 110 -13.68 -3.33 -47.93
C GLY A 110 -14.77 -2.48 -47.28
N GLU A 111 -16.04 -2.71 -47.62
CA GLU A 111 -17.19 -2.06 -46.99
C GLU A 111 -17.68 -2.90 -45.80
N ILE A 112 -18.27 -2.24 -44.80
CA ILE A 112 -18.87 -2.93 -43.65
C ILE A 112 -20.06 -3.75 -44.14
N LEU A 113 -19.96 -5.07 -43.97
CA LEU A 113 -21.04 -6.02 -44.20
C LEU A 113 -22.04 -6.01 -43.03
N CYS A 114 -21.53 -6.14 -41.81
CA CYS A 114 -22.32 -6.12 -40.58
C CYS A 114 -21.43 -5.79 -39.37
N ILE A 115 -22.06 -5.48 -38.24
CA ILE A 115 -21.39 -5.36 -36.95
C ILE A 115 -21.78 -6.54 -36.08
N ILE A 116 -20.81 -7.17 -35.43
CA ILE A 116 -21.06 -8.20 -34.41
C ILE A 116 -20.71 -7.61 -33.05
N SER A 117 -21.69 -7.59 -32.15
CA SER A 117 -21.56 -7.10 -30.78
C SER A 117 -21.70 -8.26 -29.80
N ASN A 118 -20.71 -8.38 -28.91
CA ASN A 118 -20.80 -9.22 -27.71
C ASN A 118 -21.13 -8.32 -26.52
N VAL A 119 -22.11 -8.74 -25.72
CA VAL A 119 -22.61 -8.09 -24.52
C VAL A 119 -22.39 -9.02 -23.34
N ARG A 120 -21.35 -8.73 -22.54
CA ARG A 120 -20.97 -9.54 -21.40
C ARG A 120 -21.50 -8.94 -20.10
N ASP A 121 -22.35 -9.67 -19.39
CA ASP A 121 -22.87 -9.26 -18.08
C ASP A 121 -21.76 -9.26 -17.02
N ILE A 122 -21.57 -8.11 -16.39
CA ILE A 122 -20.61 -7.90 -15.30
C ILE A 122 -21.31 -7.46 -14.01
N THR A 123 -22.63 -7.57 -13.94
CA THR A 123 -23.44 -7.17 -12.78
C THR A 123 -23.00 -7.92 -11.54
N LYS A 124 -22.99 -9.26 -11.59
CA LYS A 124 -22.59 -10.07 -10.43
C LYS A 124 -21.11 -9.92 -10.10
N LEU A 125 -20.25 -9.77 -11.12
CA LEU A 125 -18.82 -9.57 -10.92
C LEU A 125 -18.53 -8.26 -10.18
N ASN A 126 -19.12 -7.15 -10.60
CA ASN A 126 -18.99 -5.87 -9.90
C ASN A 126 -19.62 -5.89 -8.50
N GLN A 127 -20.77 -6.57 -8.33
CA GLN A 127 -21.38 -6.72 -7.00
C GLN A 127 -20.46 -7.49 -6.05
N LEU A 128 -19.85 -8.59 -6.51
CA LEU A 128 -18.91 -9.36 -5.72
C LEU A 128 -17.63 -8.57 -5.42
N GLU A 129 -17.07 -7.83 -6.39
CA GLU A 129 -15.94 -6.93 -6.14
C GLU A 129 -16.29 -5.87 -5.08
N LYS A 130 -17.50 -5.30 -5.15
CA LYS A 130 -17.98 -4.35 -4.17
C LYS A 130 -18.20 -4.99 -2.80
N GLU A 131 -18.84 -6.15 -2.72
CA GLU A 131 -19.02 -6.91 -1.48
C GLU A 131 -17.67 -7.26 -0.84
N LEU A 132 -16.69 -7.72 -1.64
CA LEU A 132 -15.33 -7.99 -1.17
C LEU A 132 -14.64 -6.72 -0.68
N SER A 133 -14.79 -5.60 -1.38
CA SER A 133 -14.25 -4.32 -0.93
C SER A 133 -14.89 -3.87 0.39
N GLU A 134 -16.20 -3.98 0.53
CA GLU A 134 -16.92 -3.63 1.75
C GLU A 134 -16.59 -4.57 2.91
N LEU A 135 -16.43 -5.87 2.66
CA LEU A 135 -15.99 -6.84 3.66
C LEU A 135 -14.54 -6.59 4.07
N SER A 136 -13.66 -6.22 3.14
CA SER A 136 -12.27 -5.84 3.47
C SER A 136 -12.22 -4.57 4.33
N HIS A 137 -13.03 -3.56 4.01
CA HIS A 137 -13.17 -2.34 4.81
C HIS A 137 -13.85 -2.61 6.16
N LYS A 138 -14.84 -3.50 6.24
CA LYS A 138 -15.48 -3.91 7.50
C LYS A 138 -14.58 -4.79 8.36
N GLN A 139 -13.74 -5.65 7.78
CA GLN A 139 -12.68 -6.35 8.52
C GLN A 139 -11.63 -5.38 9.05
N SER A 140 -11.36 -4.29 8.33
CA SER A 140 -10.52 -3.19 8.83
C SER A 140 -11.16 -2.46 10.02
N ALA A 141 -12.50 -2.34 10.05
CA ALA A 141 -13.25 -1.64 11.09
C ALA A 141 -13.69 -2.54 12.29
N MET A 142 -13.85 -3.85 12.11
CA MET A 142 -14.27 -4.79 13.18
C MET A 142 -13.09 -5.43 13.94
N ASN A 143 -11.84 -5.19 13.52
CA ASN A 143 -10.62 -5.57 14.25
C ASN A 143 -9.99 -4.40 15.04
N GLU A 144 -10.72 -3.32 15.31
CA GLU A 144 -10.32 -2.37 16.35
C GLU A 144 -10.54 -2.99 17.75
N GLN A 145 -9.60 -3.83 18.18
CA GLN A 145 -8.92 -3.47 19.42
C GLN A 145 -8.30 -2.10 19.11
N GLN A 146 -8.82 -1.01 19.67
CA GLN A 146 -8.43 0.35 19.32
C GLN A 146 -6.90 0.50 19.36
N PHE A 147 -6.23 0.35 18.22
CA PHE A 147 -4.82 0.63 18.08
C PHE A 147 -4.71 2.12 17.79
N PHE A 148 -4.34 2.88 18.79
CA PHE A 148 -4.01 4.28 18.71
C PHE A 148 -2.62 4.46 18.11
N GLN A 149 -2.42 5.58 17.40
CA GLN A 149 -1.13 5.95 16.84
C GLN A 149 -0.73 7.35 17.29
N ARG A 150 0.50 7.50 17.81
CA ARG A 150 1.04 8.79 18.23
C ARG A 150 2.54 8.87 17.94
N GLY A 151 2.94 9.74 17.02
CA GLY A 151 4.36 9.97 16.71
C GLY A 151 5.12 8.69 16.29
N GLY A 152 4.56 7.91 15.37
CA GLY A 152 5.17 6.66 14.89
C GLY A 152 4.96 5.44 15.79
N LEU A 153 4.53 5.61 17.05
CA LEU A 153 4.18 4.50 17.95
C LEU A 153 2.74 4.04 17.75
N ILE A 154 2.53 2.73 17.74
CA ILE A 154 1.22 2.07 17.70
C ILE A 154 1.02 1.37 19.04
N TYR A 155 -0.12 1.60 19.68
CA TYR A 155 -0.46 1.03 20.98
C TYR A 155 -1.96 0.81 21.10
N SER A 156 -2.43 -0.12 21.94
CA SER A 156 -3.87 -0.36 22.13
C SER A 156 -4.35 -0.39 23.57
N SER A 157 -3.43 -0.35 24.54
CA SER A 157 -3.77 -0.39 25.96
C SER A 157 -3.73 1.00 26.57
N LYS A 158 -4.60 1.22 27.56
CA LYS A 158 -4.67 2.47 28.32
C LYS A 158 -3.36 2.72 29.09
N GLU A 159 -2.72 1.66 29.58
CA GLU A 159 -1.44 1.75 30.30
C GLU A 159 -0.32 2.30 29.39
N MET A 160 -0.34 1.95 28.11
CA MET A 160 0.60 2.50 27.15
C MET A 160 0.25 3.94 26.79
N GLU A 161 -1.05 4.29 26.76
CA GLU A 161 -1.49 5.68 26.61
C GLU A 161 -0.95 6.56 27.73
N GLU A 162 -1.14 6.15 28.98
CA GLU A 162 -0.62 6.85 30.17
C GLU A 162 0.92 6.98 30.13
N THR A 163 1.61 5.93 29.65
CA THR A 163 3.07 5.96 29.46
C THR A 163 3.49 6.99 28.41
N LEU A 164 2.76 7.12 27.29
CA LEU A 164 3.05 8.09 26.24
C LEU A 164 2.71 9.53 26.65
N GLU A 165 1.66 9.71 27.46
CA GLU A 165 1.33 11.01 28.05
C GLU A 165 2.45 11.47 28.99
N LEU A 166 2.93 10.58 29.86
CA LEU A 166 4.07 10.85 30.72
C LEU A 166 5.32 11.19 29.91
N ALA A 167 5.65 10.38 28.91
CA ALA A 167 6.78 10.61 28.02
C ALA A 167 6.68 11.97 27.31
N SER A 168 5.48 12.34 26.84
CA SER A 168 5.23 13.64 26.20
C SER A 168 5.35 14.81 27.16
N ALA A 169 4.94 14.66 28.43
CA ALA A 169 5.04 15.69 29.45
C ALA A 169 6.50 15.98 29.84
N PHE A 170 7.35 14.95 29.87
CA PHE A 170 8.78 15.08 30.17
C PHE A 170 9.66 15.38 28.95
N ALA A 171 9.12 15.28 27.73
CA ALA A 171 9.88 15.51 26.50
C ALA A 171 10.49 16.92 26.40
N PRO A 172 9.81 18.03 26.78
CA PRO A 172 10.42 19.37 26.73
C PRO A 172 11.49 19.63 27.81
N ASN A 173 11.62 18.78 28.82
CA ASN A 173 12.58 18.95 29.91
C ASN A 173 13.94 18.31 29.56
N ASP A 174 15.06 18.93 29.94
CA ASP A 174 16.42 18.39 29.75
C ASP A 174 16.83 17.34 30.82
N ALA A 175 15.97 17.03 31.78
CA ALA A 175 16.24 16.00 32.78
C ALA A 175 16.56 14.63 32.12
N PRO A 176 17.53 13.87 32.68
CA PRO A 176 17.79 12.50 32.24
C PRO A 176 16.56 11.61 32.43
N ILE A 177 16.29 10.73 31.48
CA ILE A 177 15.18 9.77 31.53
C ILE A 177 15.73 8.34 31.54
N MET A 178 15.18 7.49 32.41
CA MET A 178 15.46 6.05 32.41
C MET A 178 14.19 5.29 32.03
N ILE A 179 14.26 4.51 30.96
CA ILE A 179 13.18 3.66 30.47
C ILE A 179 13.39 2.23 30.95
N LEU A 180 12.42 1.71 31.71
CA LEU A 180 12.45 0.35 32.23
C LEU A 180 11.41 -0.51 31.52
N GLY A 181 11.77 -1.76 31.21
CA GLY A 181 10.86 -2.72 30.58
C GLY A 181 11.60 -3.93 30.04
N GLU A 182 10.88 -4.99 29.71
CA GLU A 182 11.45 -6.25 29.21
C GLU A 182 12.12 -6.08 27.83
N THR A 183 12.93 -7.07 27.43
CA THR A 183 13.57 -7.06 26.12
C THR A 183 12.50 -7.10 25.01
N GLY A 184 12.67 -6.27 23.97
CA GLY A 184 11.79 -6.27 22.80
C GLY A 184 10.47 -5.51 22.94
N VAL A 185 10.20 -4.81 24.04
CA VAL A 185 8.95 -4.05 24.25
C VAL A 185 8.90 -2.66 23.57
N GLY A 186 9.82 -2.36 22.65
CA GLY A 186 9.82 -1.09 21.90
C GLY A 186 10.34 0.14 22.67
N LYS A 187 11.18 -0.07 23.70
CA LYS A 187 11.75 1.00 24.53
C LYS A 187 12.61 2.00 23.73
N ASP A 188 13.26 1.57 22.66
CA ASP A 188 14.04 2.44 21.78
C ASP A 188 13.15 3.36 20.93
N ILE A 189 12.01 2.85 20.47
CA ILE A 189 10.98 3.66 19.81
C ILE A 189 10.43 4.73 20.78
N LEU A 190 10.21 4.37 22.05
CA LEU A 190 9.79 5.33 23.08
C LEU A 190 10.86 6.42 23.33
N ALA A 191 12.15 6.06 23.37
CA ALA A 191 13.23 7.02 23.51
C ALA A 191 13.31 7.99 22.32
N GLN A 192 13.12 7.48 21.10
CA GLN A 192 13.07 8.31 19.90
C GLN A 192 11.86 9.25 19.92
N TYR A 193 10.69 8.76 20.32
CA TYR A 193 9.48 9.57 20.49
C TYR A 193 9.67 10.74 21.47
N ILE A 194 10.40 10.50 22.57
CA ILE A 194 10.74 11.55 23.55
C ILE A 194 11.66 12.59 22.92
N HIS A 195 12.69 12.16 22.17
CA HIS A 195 13.60 13.08 21.49
C HIS A 195 12.88 13.94 20.44
N GLU A 196 12.02 13.34 19.61
CA GLU A 196 11.25 14.05 18.58
C GLU A 196 10.27 15.09 19.15
N ARG A 197 9.90 14.98 20.43
CA ARG A 197 9.02 15.91 21.14
C ARG A 197 9.76 16.85 22.09
N SER A 198 11.09 16.78 22.10
CA SER A 198 11.92 17.70 22.86
C SER A 198 12.21 18.96 22.04
N GLU A 199 12.76 19.98 22.69
CA GLU A 199 13.18 21.23 22.02
C GLU A 199 14.58 21.12 21.41
N ARG A 200 15.19 19.93 21.45
CA ARG A 200 16.59 19.70 21.04
C ARG A 200 16.69 19.54 19.53
N THR A 201 17.65 20.25 18.92
CA THR A 201 17.87 20.26 17.46
C THR A 201 18.99 19.34 16.99
N GLY A 202 19.82 18.85 17.92
CA GLY A 202 20.91 17.93 17.61
C GLY A 202 20.43 16.50 17.37
N GLN A 203 21.37 15.60 17.10
CA GLN A 203 21.07 14.23 16.68
C GLN A 203 20.64 13.33 17.84
N PHE A 204 19.80 12.33 17.54
CA PHE A 204 19.57 11.18 18.41
C PHE A 204 20.66 10.13 18.17
N VAL A 205 21.58 9.99 19.11
CA VAL A 205 22.72 9.06 19.00
C VAL A 205 22.48 7.85 19.90
N LYS A 206 22.22 6.69 19.29
CA LYS A 206 22.03 5.41 20.00
C LYS A 206 23.36 4.70 20.24
N VAL A 207 23.58 4.26 21.47
CA VAL A 207 24.73 3.46 21.88
C VAL A 207 24.23 2.21 22.60
N ASN A 208 24.49 1.04 22.03
CA ASN A 208 24.21 -0.23 22.70
C ASN A 208 25.45 -0.68 23.50
N CYS A 209 25.33 -0.65 24.82
CA CYS A 209 26.45 -0.90 25.73
C CYS A 209 26.84 -2.38 25.80
N GLY A 210 25.91 -3.30 25.49
CA GLY A 210 26.16 -4.75 25.46
C GLY A 210 26.74 -5.26 24.13
N ALA A 211 26.49 -4.56 23.03
CA ALA A 211 26.92 -4.98 21.68
C ALA A 211 28.36 -4.57 21.32
N ILE A 212 28.87 -3.48 21.93
CA ILE A 212 30.23 -2.99 21.66
C ILE A 212 31.20 -3.68 22.61
N PRO A 213 32.28 -4.31 22.11
CA PRO A 213 33.31 -4.88 22.97
C PRO A 213 33.86 -3.84 23.95
N GLU A 214 34.04 -4.23 25.22
CA GLU A 214 34.48 -3.34 26.31
C GLU A 214 35.70 -2.48 25.95
N HIS A 215 36.69 -3.08 25.28
CA HIS A 215 37.92 -2.41 24.87
C HIS A 215 37.72 -1.34 23.78
N LEU A 216 36.63 -1.40 23.01
CA LEU A 216 36.28 -0.42 21.98
C LEU A 216 35.29 0.63 22.49
N LEU A 217 34.45 0.29 23.46
CA LEU A 217 33.38 1.16 23.95
C LEU A 217 33.89 2.53 24.38
N GLU A 218 35.04 2.59 25.04
CA GLU A 218 35.66 3.85 25.43
C GLU A 218 36.00 4.73 24.21
N SER A 219 36.62 4.13 23.20
CA SER A 219 37.04 4.82 21.97
C SER A 219 35.86 5.26 21.10
N GLU A 220 34.74 4.52 21.14
CA GLU A 220 33.49 4.90 20.48
C GLU A 220 32.79 6.04 21.23
N LEU A 221 32.62 5.93 22.55
CA LEU A 221 31.90 6.93 23.35
C LEU A 221 32.61 8.29 23.36
N PHE A 222 33.91 8.29 23.64
CA PHE A 222 34.68 9.51 23.92
C PHE A 222 35.57 9.95 22.76
N GLY A 223 35.76 9.11 21.75
CA GLY A 223 36.67 9.41 20.64
C GLY A 223 38.14 9.38 21.04
N TYR A 224 39.02 9.56 20.06
CA TYR A 224 40.47 9.58 20.28
C TYR A 224 41.17 10.48 19.28
N VAL A 225 42.38 10.89 19.62
CA VAL A 225 43.29 11.56 18.69
C VAL A 225 44.33 10.59 18.14
N LYS A 226 44.88 10.90 16.97
CA LYS A 226 45.94 10.14 16.33
C LYS A 226 47.09 9.89 17.32
N GLY A 227 47.51 8.64 17.44
CA GLY A 227 48.59 8.23 18.35
C GLY A 227 48.18 7.98 19.81
N ALA A 228 46.89 8.01 20.14
CA ALA A 228 46.41 7.72 21.49
C ALA A 228 46.68 6.27 21.95
N PHE A 229 46.69 5.31 21.02
CA PHE A 229 47.03 3.89 21.25
C PHE A 229 47.51 3.22 19.95
N SER A 230 48.04 2.01 20.06
CA SER A 230 48.45 1.18 18.91
C SER A 230 47.25 0.88 18.00
N GLY A 231 47.16 1.57 16.86
CA GLY A 231 46.04 1.47 15.92
C GLY A 231 45.29 2.78 15.68
N ALA A 232 45.54 3.83 16.48
CA ALA A 232 44.96 5.16 16.28
C ALA A 232 45.64 5.93 15.13
N THR A 233 45.31 5.57 13.89
CA THR A 233 45.92 6.14 12.67
C THR A 233 45.37 7.52 12.29
N SER A 234 44.17 7.85 12.75
CA SER A 234 43.50 9.15 12.55
C SER A 234 42.78 9.60 13.82
N ASP A 235 42.33 10.85 13.84
CA ASP A 235 41.41 11.33 14.88
C ASP A 235 40.01 10.72 14.66
N LYS A 236 39.30 10.44 15.76
CA LYS A 236 37.92 9.99 15.76
C LYS A 236 37.08 10.81 16.75
N VAL A 237 35.95 11.33 16.29
CA VAL A 237 34.96 12.01 17.11
C VAL A 237 34.16 10.96 17.90
N GLY A 238 33.95 11.18 19.19
CA GLY A 238 33.17 10.29 20.04
C GLY A 238 31.66 10.46 19.87
N LEU A 239 30.89 9.43 20.20
CA LEU A 239 29.43 9.43 20.17
C LEU A 239 28.83 10.51 21.10
N VAL A 240 29.49 10.82 22.21
CA VAL A 240 29.11 11.92 23.11
C VAL A 240 29.19 13.27 22.39
N GLU A 241 30.26 13.52 21.64
CA GLU A 241 30.41 14.76 20.86
C GLU A 241 29.41 14.82 19.70
N LEU A 242 29.11 13.69 19.06
CA LEU A 242 28.11 13.61 17.99
C LEU A 242 26.69 13.90 18.49
N ALA A 243 26.41 13.62 19.76
CA ALA A 243 25.11 13.88 20.39
C ALA A 243 24.94 15.34 20.85
N ASN A 244 25.91 16.22 20.59
CA ASN A 244 25.85 17.61 21.03
C ASN A 244 24.59 18.33 20.51
N ASP A 245 23.97 19.12 21.38
CA ASP A 245 22.65 19.75 21.23
C ASP A 245 21.48 18.78 20.96
N GLY A 246 21.73 17.47 21.08
CA GLY A 246 20.80 16.37 20.81
C GLY A 246 20.67 15.43 22.00
N THR A 247 20.36 14.16 21.73
CA THR A 247 20.12 13.14 22.76
C THR A 247 21.08 11.97 22.61
N LEU A 248 21.78 11.62 23.68
CA LEU A 248 22.54 10.38 23.79
C LEU A 248 21.65 9.30 24.41
N PHE A 249 21.34 8.28 23.64
CA PHE A 249 20.54 7.15 24.08
C PHE A 249 21.43 5.95 24.44
N LEU A 250 21.39 5.54 25.71
CA LEU A 250 22.18 4.45 26.26
C LEU A 250 21.32 3.20 26.41
N ASP A 251 21.45 2.31 25.44
CA ASP A 251 20.82 1.00 25.42
C ASP A 251 21.62 0.01 26.27
N GLU A 252 20.90 -0.75 27.11
CA GLU A 252 21.44 -1.67 28.10
C GLU A 252 22.53 -1.05 28.99
N VAL A 253 22.24 0.13 29.56
CA VAL A 253 23.23 0.88 30.39
C VAL A 253 23.79 0.07 31.58
N GLY A 254 23.08 -0.98 32.00
CA GLY A 254 23.54 -1.91 33.04
C GLY A 254 24.77 -2.73 32.64
N ASP A 255 25.00 -2.92 31.35
CA ASP A 255 26.14 -3.67 30.80
C ASP A 255 27.34 -2.75 30.50
N MET A 256 27.22 -1.44 30.77
CA MET A 256 28.34 -0.52 30.66
C MET A 256 29.43 -0.89 31.68
N PRO A 257 30.70 -1.10 31.26
CA PRO A 257 31.77 -1.41 32.20
C PRO A 257 32.08 -0.22 33.11
N HIS A 258 32.49 -0.52 34.34
CA HIS A 258 32.65 0.46 35.42
C HIS A 258 33.57 1.65 35.07
N PRO A 259 34.73 1.46 34.39
CA PRO A 259 35.57 2.60 34.00
C PRO A 259 34.85 3.62 33.10
N GLN A 260 34.00 3.15 32.19
CA GLN A 260 33.23 4.00 31.27
C GLN A 260 32.10 4.72 32.02
N GLN A 261 31.49 4.09 33.03
CA GLN A 261 30.50 4.75 33.89
C GLN A 261 31.10 5.96 34.62
N VAL A 262 32.32 5.84 35.16
CA VAL A 262 33.02 6.95 35.85
C VAL A 262 33.27 8.11 34.88
N LYS A 263 33.73 7.81 33.64
CA LYS A 263 33.96 8.86 32.63
C LYS A 263 32.69 9.52 32.15
N LEU A 264 31.62 8.74 31.95
CA LEU A 264 30.32 9.27 31.58
C LEU A 264 29.77 10.18 32.69
N LEU A 265 29.93 9.81 33.96
CA LEU A 265 29.54 10.66 35.09
C LEU A 265 30.22 12.04 35.03
N HIS A 266 31.52 12.08 34.74
CA HIS A 266 32.24 13.35 34.54
C HIS A 266 31.67 14.16 33.38
N VAL A 267 31.34 13.52 32.25
CA VAL A 267 30.68 14.21 31.13
C VAL A 267 29.36 14.84 31.56
N LEU A 268 28.54 14.12 32.33
CA LEU A 268 27.23 14.61 32.77
C LEU A 268 27.32 15.73 33.82
N GLN A 269 28.31 15.67 34.71
CA GLN A 269 28.51 16.69 35.74
C GLN A 269 29.16 17.95 35.19
N ASP A 270 30.23 17.79 34.41
CA ASP A 270 31.04 18.90 33.93
C ASP A 270 30.54 19.47 32.60
N GLN A 271 29.62 18.77 31.91
CA GLN A 271 29.16 19.10 30.55
C GLN A 271 30.33 19.27 29.57
N MET A 272 31.36 18.45 29.75
CA MET A 272 32.63 18.50 29.04
C MET A 272 33.09 17.09 28.73
N VAL A 273 33.58 16.87 27.52
CA VAL A 273 34.13 15.59 27.08
C VAL A 273 35.60 15.74 26.69
N ARG A 274 36.39 14.69 26.92
CA ARG A 274 37.81 14.65 26.54
C ARG A 274 38.10 13.38 25.75
N ARG A 275 38.63 13.55 24.54
CA ARG A 275 39.10 12.44 23.69
C ARG A 275 40.28 11.73 24.33
N ILE A 276 40.40 10.43 24.08
CA ILE A 276 41.53 9.62 24.55
C ILE A 276 42.83 10.15 23.92
N GLY A 277 43.88 10.32 24.72
CA GLY A 277 45.17 10.85 24.29
C GLY A 277 45.20 12.37 24.12
N HIS A 278 44.10 13.08 24.36
CA HIS A 278 44.02 14.54 24.24
C HIS A 278 44.02 15.22 25.61
N THR A 279 44.59 16.43 25.68
CA THR A 279 44.62 17.23 26.93
C THR A 279 43.49 18.26 27.01
N LYS A 280 42.93 18.68 25.87
CA LYS A 280 41.84 19.65 25.80
C LYS A 280 40.49 18.96 25.98
N THR A 281 39.63 19.58 26.79
CA THR A 281 38.21 19.25 26.90
C THR A 281 37.37 20.05 25.90
N THR A 282 36.23 19.49 25.50
CA THR A 282 35.26 20.11 24.60
C THR A 282 33.92 20.22 25.34
N PRO A 283 33.28 21.40 25.42
CA PRO A 283 31.95 21.53 25.99
C PRO A 283 30.93 20.73 25.17
N VAL A 284 30.02 20.05 25.85
CA VAL A 284 28.91 19.33 25.24
C VAL A 284 27.62 19.66 25.97
N ASN A 285 26.57 19.88 25.21
CA ASN A 285 25.21 19.99 25.70
C ASN A 285 24.48 18.74 25.24
N ILE A 286 24.31 17.75 26.11
CA ILE A 286 23.62 16.49 25.76
C ILE A 286 22.49 16.20 26.74
N ARG A 287 21.38 15.71 26.21
CA ARG A 287 20.37 15.04 27.02
C ARG A 287 20.64 13.55 27.02
N VAL A 288 20.50 12.89 28.17
CA VAL A 288 20.65 11.43 28.26
C VAL A 288 19.31 10.76 28.45
N ILE A 289 19.04 9.79 27.59
CA ILE A 289 17.99 8.79 27.81
C ILE A 289 18.68 7.44 27.95
N SER A 290 18.38 6.69 28.99
CA SER A 290 18.92 5.34 29.18
C SER A 290 17.80 4.33 29.21
N GLN A 291 18.11 3.08 28.88
CA GLN A 291 17.21 1.97 29.14
C GLN A 291 17.89 0.82 29.86
N ARG A 292 17.10 0.09 30.64
CA ARG A 292 17.54 -1.12 31.31
C ARG A 292 16.45 -2.17 31.24
N THR A 293 16.85 -3.39 30.91
CA THR A 293 16.01 -4.58 31.10
C THR A 293 16.10 -5.00 32.57
N PRO A 294 14.98 -5.04 33.32
CA PRO A 294 15.01 -5.52 34.69
C PRO A 294 15.44 -6.98 34.73
N THR A 295 16.55 -7.28 35.40
CA THR A 295 16.86 -8.64 35.84
C THR A 295 16.09 -8.87 37.13
N TRP A 296 14.91 -9.47 37.03
CA TRP A 296 14.21 -9.98 38.23
C TRP A 296 15.03 -11.17 38.76
N THR A 297 15.98 -10.91 39.65
CA THR A 297 16.48 -11.95 40.55
C THR A 297 15.30 -12.38 41.42
N ARG A 298 14.78 -13.58 41.14
CA ARG A 298 13.96 -14.35 42.08
C ARG A 298 14.76 -14.67 43.34
#